data_AF-A0AA90NNY1-F1
#
_entry.id   AF-A0AA90NNY1-F1
#
_cell.length_a   1.000
_cell.length_b   1.000
_cell.length_c   1.000
_cell.angle_alpha   90.00
_cell.angle_beta   90.00
_cell.angle_gamma   90.00
#
_symmetry.space_group_name_H-M   'P 1'
#
loop_
_entity.id
_entity.type
_entity.pdbx_description
1 polymer ?
#
loop_
_entity_poly.entity_id
_entity_poly.type
_entity_poly.pdbx_seq_one_letter_code
_entity_poly.pdbx_strand_id
1 'polypeptide(L)' 'MFDPGYYTENDLMKADFKSVGKNVSIAKNCTIIGLPNISIGDNVRIDGYCSIIAAGTEYVTLGSYIQLVVTACYPPGMVS' A
#
# COMPACT_ATOMS: atom_id res chain seq x y z
N MET A 1 -9.86 18.51 5.37
CA MET A 1 -10.25 17.58 4.30
C MET A 1 -9.51 16.28 4.58
N PHE A 2 -10.21 15.21 4.97
CA PHE A 2 -9.65 13.96 5.51
C PHE A 2 -9.20 12.97 4.40
N ASP A 3 -8.74 13.49 3.27
CA ASP A 3 -8.18 12.67 2.21
C ASP A 3 -6.65 12.86 2.22
N PRO A 4 -5.87 11.88 2.72
CA PRO A 4 -4.42 11.96 2.69
C PRO A 4 -3.86 11.96 1.26
N GLY A 5 -4.69 11.58 0.26
CA GLY A 5 -4.30 11.46 -1.13
C GLY A 5 -3.41 10.24 -1.37
N TYR A 6 -2.99 10.09 -2.63
CA TYR A 6 -2.13 9.00 -3.08
C TYR A 6 -0.76 9.52 -3.51
N TYR A 7 0.25 8.67 -3.39
CA TYR A 7 1.53 8.90 -4.06
C TYR A 7 1.34 8.86 -5.57
N THR A 8 2.00 9.77 -6.28
CA THR A 8 2.01 9.75 -7.74
C THR A 8 2.94 8.65 -8.24
N GLU A 9 2.78 8.21 -9.49
CA GLU A 9 3.71 7.24 -10.09
C GLU A 9 5.17 7.74 -10.04
N ASN A 10 5.39 9.05 -10.17
CA ASN A 10 6.72 9.66 -10.03
C ASN A 10 7.27 9.56 -8.61
N ASP A 11 6.43 9.68 -7.58
CA ASP A 11 6.85 9.51 -6.19
C ASP A 11 7.24 8.04 -5.92
N LEU A 12 6.45 7.11 -6.45
CA LEU A 12 6.71 5.67 -6.32
C LEU A 12 7.96 5.23 -7.08
N MET A 13 8.24 5.81 -8.25
CA MET A 13 9.47 5.56 -9.00
C MET A 13 10.72 6.11 -8.32
N LYS A 14 10.58 7.20 -7.54
CA LYS A 14 11.69 7.78 -6.77
C LYS A 14 11.88 7.10 -5.41
N ALA A 15 10.93 6.31 -4.97
CA ALA A 15 11.06 5.54 -3.75
C ALA A 15 11.96 4.33 -3.99
N ASP A 16 12.74 3.96 -2.98
CA ASP A 16 13.67 2.81 -2.98
C ASP A 16 12.94 1.46 -2.95
N PHE A 17 11.85 1.30 -3.69
CA PHE A 17 11.22 0.01 -3.88
C PHE A 17 12.13 -0.92 -4.69
N LYS A 18 12.06 -2.23 -4.42
CA LYS A 18 12.75 -3.22 -5.24
C LYS A 18 12.25 -3.19 -6.69
N SER A 19 10.93 -3.09 -6.86
CA SER A 19 10.27 -2.87 -8.15
C SER A 19 8.86 -2.35 -7.94
N VAL A 20 8.40 -1.45 -8.80
CA VAL A 20 6.99 -1.00 -8.86
C VAL A 20 6.53 -1.09 -10.31
N GLY A 21 5.38 -1.74 -10.52
CA GLY A 21 4.73 -1.82 -11.82
C GLY A 21 4.04 -0.53 -12.23
N LYS A 22 3.17 -0.61 -13.22
CA LYS A 22 2.38 0.51 -13.76
C LYS A 22 1.01 0.60 -13.10
N ASN A 23 0.42 1.79 -13.07
CA ASN A 23 -0.90 2.02 -12.49
C ASN A 23 -0.97 1.54 -11.02
N VAL A 24 0.05 1.91 -10.24
CA VAL A 24 0.12 1.62 -8.80
C VAL A 24 -0.29 2.86 -8.03
N SER A 25 -1.25 2.71 -7.10
CA SER A 25 -1.74 3.78 -6.25
C SER A 25 -1.60 3.40 -4.79
N ILE A 26 -0.82 4.16 -4.03
CA ILE A 26 -0.59 3.93 -2.59
C ILE A 26 -1.03 5.17 -1.84
N ALA A 27 -1.93 5.02 -0.86
CA ALA A 27 -2.36 6.14 -0.03
C ALA A 27 -1.21 6.65 0.85
N LYS A 28 -1.11 7.98 1.04
CA LYS A 28 0.02 8.60 1.78
C LYS A 28 0.03 8.28 3.28
N ASN A 29 -1.08 7.80 3.81
CA ASN A 29 -1.22 7.36 5.20
C ASN A 29 -1.03 5.84 5.36
N CYS A 30 -0.47 5.14 4.37
CA CYS A 30 0.03 3.77 4.54
C CYS A 30 1.39 3.79 5.26
N THR A 31 1.62 2.78 6.10
CA THR A 31 2.95 2.55 6.69
C THR A 31 3.66 1.49 5.88
N ILE A 32 4.80 1.82 5.28
CA ILE A 32 5.59 0.88 4.48
C ILE A 32 7.01 0.82 5.03
N ILE A 33 7.45 -0.38 5.42
CA ILE A 33 8.78 -0.62 6.02
C ILE A 33 9.53 -1.62 5.16
N GLY A 34 10.79 -1.29 4.86
CA GLY A 34 11.65 -2.15 4.02
C GLY A 34 11.36 -2.03 2.54
N LEU A 35 11.17 -0.81 2.02
CA LEU A 35 10.97 -0.52 0.59
C LEU A 35 11.89 -1.35 -0.34
N PRO A 36 13.21 -1.49 -0.08
CA PRO A 36 14.11 -2.23 -0.96
C PRO A 36 13.82 -3.74 -1.07
N ASN A 37 12.97 -4.26 -0.19
CA ASN A 37 12.55 -5.66 -0.15
C ASN A 37 11.14 -5.87 -0.73
N ILE A 38 10.48 -4.81 -1.18
CA ILE A 38 9.09 -4.85 -1.65
C ILE A 38 9.05 -4.73 -3.17
N SER A 39 8.40 -5.70 -3.81
CA SER A 39 8.07 -5.69 -5.23
C SER A 39 6.56 -5.59 -5.42
N ILE A 40 6.12 -4.64 -6.24
CA ILE A 40 4.71 -4.41 -6.57
C ILE A 40 4.50 -4.61 -8.08
N GLY A 41 3.51 -5.42 -8.46
CA GLY A 41 3.07 -5.63 -9.84
C GLY A 41 2.27 -4.47 -10.41
N ASP A 42 1.55 -4.73 -11.50
CA ASP A 42 0.76 -3.73 -12.22
C ASP A 42 -0.68 -3.65 -11.70
N ASN A 43 -1.32 -2.48 -11.80
CA ASN A 43 -2.72 -2.28 -11.40
C ASN A 43 -2.95 -2.65 -9.92
N VAL A 44 -2.10 -2.14 -9.04
CA VAL A 44 -2.18 -2.38 -7.59
C VAL A 44 -2.67 -1.13 -6.88
N ARG A 45 -3.66 -1.28 -5.99
CA ARG A 45 -4.16 -0.19 -5.16
C ARG A 45 -4.05 -0.54 -3.68
N ILE A 46 -3.41 0.33 -2.92
CA ILE A 46 -3.26 0.21 -1.46
C ILE A 46 -3.95 1.41 -0.84
N ASP A 47 -5.09 1.17 -0.20
CA ASP A 47 -5.86 2.18 0.48
C ASP A 47 -5.27 2.52 1.85
N GLY A 48 -5.71 3.64 2.41
CA GLY A 48 -5.14 4.20 3.63
C GLY A 48 -5.17 3.28 4.84
N TYR A 49 -4.28 3.54 5.79
CA TYR A 49 -4.15 2.78 7.04
C TYR A 49 -3.66 1.33 6.89
N CYS A 50 -3.30 0.89 5.68
CA CYS A 50 -2.58 -0.36 5.48
C CYS A 50 -1.13 -0.27 5.98
N SER A 51 -0.62 -1.38 6.51
CA SER A 51 0.79 -1.56 6.89
C SER A 51 1.41 -2.67 6.06
N ILE A 52 2.50 -2.39 5.36
CA ILE A 52 3.31 -3.37 4.62
C ILE A 52 4.69 -3.41 5.26
N ILE A 53 5.08 -4.59 5.75
CA ILE A 53 6.31 -4.77 6.52
C ILE A 53 7.14 -5.85 5.84
N ALA A 54 8.29 -5.47 5.29
CA ALA A 54 9.31 -6.35 4.73
C ALA A 54 10.64 -6.12 5.47
N ALA A 55 10.65 -6.38 6.78
CA ALA A 55 11.79 -6.13 7.64
C ALA A 55 12.79 -7.31 7.63
N GLY A 56 14.09 -7.00 7.72
CA GLY A 56 15.14 -8.01 7.78
C GLY A 56 15.46 -8.64 6.41
N THR A 57 15.54 -9.97 6.35
CA THR A 57 15.89 -10.73 5.14
C THR A 57 14.67 -11.18 4.32
N GLU A 58 13.46 -10.84 4.77
CA GLU A 58 12.22 -11.23 4.10
C GLU A 58 11.88 -10.26 2.97
N TYR A 59 11.18 -10.78 1.95
CA TYR A 59 10.71 -10.01 0.82
C TYR A 59 9.19 -10.13 0.69
N VAL A 60 8.55 -9.04 0.28
CA VAL A 60 7.12 -8.99 0.02
C VAL A 60 6.92 -8.76 -1.46
N THR A 61 6.12 -9.61 -2.10
CA THR A 61 5.77 -9.47 -3.51
C THR A 61 4.26 -9.37 -3.65
N LEU A 62 3.78 -8.22 -4.13
CA LEU A 62 2.40 -8.03 -4.54
C LEU A 62 2.30 -8.30 -6.04
N GLY A 63 1.45 -9.23 -6.43
CA GLY A 63 1.11 -9.48 -7.83
C GLY A 63 0.29 -8.35 -8.45
N SER A 64 -0.07 -8.51 -9.72
CA SER A 64 -0.90 -7.54 -10.45
C SER A 64 -2.39 -7.69 -10.14
N TYR A 65 -3.17 -6.61 -10.32
CA TYR A 65 -4.64 -6.58 -10.13
C TYR A 65 -5.10 -6.86 -8.69
N ILE A 66 -4.38 -6.29 -7.72
CA ILE A 66 -4.66 -6.47 -6.29
C ILE A 66 -5.12 -5.13 -5.70
N GLN A 67 -6.17 -5.19 -4.88
CA GLN A 67 -6.56 -4.08 -4.02
C GLN A 67 -6.44 -4.48 -2.55
N LEU A 68 -5.68 -3.70 -1.78
CA LEU A 68 -5.59 -3.80 -0.33
C LEU A 68 -6.42 -2.68 0.29
N VAL A 69 -7.45 -3.05 1.05
CA VAL A 69 -8.36 -2.12 1.71
C VAL A 69 -8.51 -2.50 3.18
N VAL A 70 -8.41 -1.51 4.07
CA VAL A 70 -8.80 -1.68 5.47
C VAL A 70 -10.31 -1.47 5.57
N THR A 71 -11.04 -2.54 5.87
CA THR A 71 -12.46 -2.45 6.21
C THR A 71 -12.62 -2.62 7.72
N ALA A 72 -13.17 -1.62 8.39
CA ALA A 72 -13.68 -1.77 9.75
C ALA A 72 -15.09 -2.36 9.64
N CYS A 73 -15.19 -3.68 9.72
CA CYS A 73 -16.49 -4.32 9.91
C CYS A 73 -16.93 -4.04 11.36
N TYR A 74 -17.75 -3.02 11.57
CA TYR A 74 -18.46 -2.87 12.84
C TYR A 74 -19.52 -3.97 12.92
N PRO A 75 -19.53 -4.80 13.98
CA PRO A 75 -20.64 -5.72 14.17
C PRO A 75 -21.94 -4.91 14.27
N PRO A 76 -23.03 -5.33 13.59
CA PRO A 76 -24.32 -4.66 13.70
C PRO A 76 -24.76 -4.73 15.18
N GLY A 77 -24.70 -3.60 15.88
CA GLY A 77 -25.10 -3.52 17.29
C GLY A 77 -24.27 -2.59 18.19
N MET A 78 -23.12 -2.08 17.75
CA MET A 78 -22.43 -1.01 18.49
C MET A 78 -22.85 0.36 17.97
N VAL A 79 -24.01 0.83 18.44
CA VAL A 79 -24.31 2.27 18.54
C VAL A 79 -23.98 2.71 19.96
N SER A 80 -23.25 3.82 20.08
CA SER A 80 -22.91 4.48 21.35
C SER A 80 -24.13 4.86 22.17
#